data_AF-A0A5P1EEF1-F1
#
_entry.id   AF-A0A5P1EEF1-F1
#
_cell.length_a   1.000
_cell.length_b   1.000
_cell.length_c   1.000
_cell.angle_alpha   90.00
_cell.angle_beta   90.00
_cell.angle_gamma   90.00
#
_symmetry.space_group_name_H-M   'P 1'
#
loop_
_entity.id
_entity.type
_entity.pdbx_description
1 polymer ?
#
loop_
_entity_poly.entity_id
_entity_poly.type
_entity_poly.pdbx_seq_one_letter_code
_entity_poly.pdbx_strand_id
1 'polypeptide(L)' 'MNKIKSLQRGVCNSLRSSVILFDLPRVVEELTCNSLDSGATKVYISINVRACYVKVEDDGSGITRDDLLILGERY' A
#
# COMPACT_ATOMS: atom_id res chain seq x y z
N MET A 1 28.85 20.17 -20.52
CA MET A 1 28.52 20.34 -19.09
C MET A 1 27.18 19.64 -18.84
N ASN A 2 27.18 18.50 -18.14
CA ASN A 2 25.94 17.76 -17.89
C ASN A 2 25.15 18.47 -16.79
N LYS A 3 23.87 18.79 -17.05
CA LYS A 3 22.98 19.45 -16.09
C LYS A 3 22.22 18.39 -15.29
N ILE A 4 22.19 18.55 -13.96
CA ILE A 4 21.30 17.78 -13.08
C ILE A 4 19.85 18.11 -13.45
N LYS A 5 19.00 17.09 -13.53
CA LYS A 5 17.57 17.21 -13.84
C LYS A 5 16.75 16.40 -12.86
N SER A 6 15.53 16.87 -12.56
CA SER A 6 14.57 16.06 -11.81
C SER A 6 14.20 14.83 -12.61
N LEU A 7 14.02 13.71 -11.90
CA LEU A 7 13.39 12.53 -12.46
C LEU A 7 11.90 12.79 -12.67
N GLN A 8 11.31 12.04 -13.59
CA GLN A 8 9.86 12.02 -13.78
C GLN A 8 9.17 11.48 -12.51
N ARG A 9 7.99 12.01 -12.20
CA ARG A 9 7.24 11.64 -10.98
C ARG A 9 7.01 10.13 -10.87
N GLY A 10 6.69 9.46 -11.97
CA GLY A 10 6.50 8.00 -12.00
C GLY A 10 7.76 7.24 -11.58
N VAL A 11 8.93 7.66 -12.03
CA VAL A 11 10.22 7.06 -11.62
C VAL A 11 10.47 7.26 -10.13
N CYS A 12 10.23 8.46 -9.61
CA CYS A 12 10.34 8.74 -8.17
C CYS A 12 9.38 7.89 -7.34
N ASN A 13 8.15 7.67 -7.83
CA ASN A 13 7.16 6.85 -7.15
C ASN A 13 7.59 5.38 -7.13
N SER A 14 7.98 4.82 -8.28
CA SER A 14 8.45 3.44 -8.37
C SER A 14 9.68 3.18 -7.50
N LEU A 15 10.66 4.09 -7.52
CA LEU A 15 11.87 3.97 -6.68
C LEU A 15 11.53 3.97 -5.18
N ARG A 16 10.57 4.79 -4.75
CA ARG A 16 10.12 4.77 -3.36
C ARG A 16 9.40 3.46 -3.04
N SER A 17 8.44 3.07 -3.87
CA SER A 17 7.67 1.84 -3.65
C SER A 17 8.57 0.61 -3.62
N SER A 18 9.65 0.55 -4.41
CA SER A 18 10.59 -0.58 -4.38
C SER A 18 11.40 -0.69 -3.10
N VAL A 19 11.44 0.35 -2.25
CA VAL A 19 12.12 0.31 -0.95
C VAL A 19 11.15 -0.10 0.17
N ILE A 20 9.86 0.19 -0.01
CA ILE A 20 8.83 -0.05 1.01
C ILE A 20 8.07 -1.35 0.75
N LEU A 21 7.70 -1.66 -0.50
CA LEU A 21 6.91 -2.81 -0.93
C LEU A 21 7.76 -3.73 -1.81
N PHE A 22 8.80 -4.32 -1.23
CA PHE A 22 9.79 -5.11 -1.98
C PHE A 22 9.51 -6.62 -1.98
N ASP A 23 8.63 -7.11 -1.12
CA ASP A 23 8.21 -8.51 -1.09
C ASP A 23 6.74 -8.69 -0.66
N LEU A 24 6.21 -9.91 -0.84
CA LEU A 24 4.83 -10.25 -0.47
C LEU A 24 4.57 -10.14 1.04
N PRO A 25 5.46 -10.62 1.94
CA PRO A 25 5.29 -10.42 3.38
C PRO A 25 5.09 -8.95 3.77
N ARG A 26 5.86 -8.03 3.18
CA ARG A 26 5.75 -6.61 3.49
C ARG A 26 4.43 -6.01 3.03
N VAL A 27 3.89 -6.46 1.88
CA VAL A 27 2.53 -6.08 1.46
C VAL A 27 1.49 -6.56 2.47
N VAL A 28 1.62 -7.79 2.99
CA VAL A 28 0.72 -8.31 4.02
C VAL A 28 0.83 -7.51 5.32
N GLU A 29 2.05 -7.18 5.74
CA GLU A 29 2.31 -6.37 6.94
C GLU A 29 1.64 -5.00 6.87
N GLU A 30 1.89 -4.22 5.81
CA GLU A 30 1.34 -2.87 5.65
C GLU A 30 -0.20 -2.88 5.63
N LEU A 31 -0.81 -3.82 4.90
CA LEU A 31 -2.27 -3.93 4.86
C LEU A 31 -2.86 -4.37 6.20
N THR A 32 -2.18 -5.26 6.93
CA THR A 32 -2.62 -5.70 8.27
C THR A 32 -2.51 -4.57 9.28
N CYS A 33 -1.43 -3.78 9.23
CA CYS A 33 -1.28 -2.59 10.07
C CYS A 33 -2.42 -1.60 9.82
N ASN A 34 -2.80 -1.35 8.57
CA ASN A 34 -3.96 -0.49 8.26
C ASN A 34 -5.26 -1.01 8.90
N SER A 35 -5.50 -2.33 8.89
CA SER A 35 -6.65 -2.94 9.56
C SER A 35 -6.59 -2.79 11.09
N LEU A 36 -5.40 -2.88 11.70
CA LEU A 36 -5.25 -2.68 13.14
C LEU A 36 -5.46 -1.21 13.54
N ASP A 37 -4.94 -0.28 12.75
CA ASP A 37 -5.10 1.17 12.97
C ASP A 37 -6.57 1.61 12.84
N SER A 38 -7.37 0.92 12.03
CA SER A 38 -8.82 1.12 11.91
C SER A 38 -9.63 0.46 13.04
N GLY A 39 -8.97 -0.19 14.01
CA GLY A 39 -9.59 -0.82 15.16
C GLY A 39 -10.26 -2.16 14.88
N ALA A 40 -9.88 -2.86 13.81
CA ALA A 40 -10.45 -4.16 13.47
C ALA A 40 -10.24 -5.19 14.59
N THR A 41 -11.25 -6.03 14.83
CA THR A 41 -11.19 -7.16 15.76
C THR A 41 -11.04 -8.49 15.03
N LYS A 42 -11.33 -8.51 13.72
CA LYS A 42 -11.20 -9.66 12.84
C LYS A 42 -10.54 -9.22 11.55
N VAL A 43 -9.51 -9.95 11.14
CA VAL A 43 -8.79 -9.73 9.89
C VAL A 43 -8.63 -11.08 9.18
N TYR A 44 -9.10 -11.17 7.94
CA TYR A 44 -8.97 -12.34 7.07
C TYR A 44 -7.96 -12.03 5.97
N ILE A 45 -6.93 -12.88 5.87
CA ILE A 45 -5.84 -12.70 4.90
C ILE A 45 -5.85 -13.89 3.95
N SER A 46 -6.01 -13.62 2.66
CA SER A 46 -5.93 -14.62 1.58
C SER A 46 -4.74 -14.30 0.68
N ILE A 47 -3.89 -15.29 0.42
CA ILE A 47 -2.67 -15.12 -0.38
C ILE A 47 -2.66 -16.16 -1.50
N ASN A 48 -2.47 -15.70 -2.73
CA ASN A 48 -2.11 -16.54 -3.86
C ASN A 48 -0.72 -16.14 -4.35
N VAL A 49 0.29 -16.89 -3.90
CA VAL A 49 1.70 -16.64 -4.20
C VAL A 49 1.99 -16.75 -5.70
N ARG A 50 1.36 -17.70 -6.41
CA ARG A 50 1.57 -17.86 -7.86
C ARG A 50 1.05 -16.69 -8.66
N ALA A 51 -0.05 -16.08 -8.21
CA ALA A 51 -0.64 -14.91 -8.85
C ALA A 51 -0.11 -13.58 -8.31
N CYS A 52 0.83 -13.59 -7.35
CA CYS A 52 1.25 -12.41 -6.59
C CYS A 52 0.07 -11.60 -6.06
N TYR A 53 -0.95 -12.28 -5.54
CA TYR A 53 -2.20 -11.67 -5.09
C TYR A 53 -2.34 -11.79 -3.58
N VAL A 54 -2.66 -10.66 -2.94
CA VAL A 54 -2.95 -10.54 -1.51
C VAL A 54 -4.32 -9.89 -1.38
N LYS A 55 -5.16 -10.45 -0.52
CA LYS A 55 -6.44 -9.86 -0.10
C LYS A 55 -6.48 -9.80 1.41
N VAL A 56 -6.78 -8.63 1.95
CA VAL A 56 -7.02 -8.39 3.36
C VAL A 56 -8.45 -7.87 3.51
N GLU A 57 -9.22 -8.51 4.37
CA GLU A 57 -10.59 -8.13 4.72
C GLU A 57 -10.66 -7.94 6.23
N ASP A 58 -11.19 -6.81 6.67
CA ASP A 58 -11.30 -6.48 8.08
C ASP A 58 -12.70 -5.95 8.45
N ASP A 59 -12.98 -5.92 9.74
CA ASP A 59 -14.20 -5.35 10.32
C ASP A 59 -13.94 -4.00 11.02
N GLY A 60 -12.91 -3.28 10.59
CA GLY A 60 -12.54 -1.98 11.14
C GLY A 60 -13.48 -0.85 10.72
N SER A 61 -13.10 0.39 11.04
CA SER A 61 -13.92 1.58 10.77
C SER A 61 -14.16 1.89 9.29
N GLY A 62 -13.39 1.26 8.39
CA GLY A 62 -13.43 1.52 6.96
C GLY A 62 -12.88 2.89 6.56
N ILE A 63 -13.07 3.25 5.29
CA ILE A 63 -12.65 4.52 4.69
C ILE A 63 -13.90 5.24 4.19
N THR A 64 -14.03 6.53 4.50
CA THR A 64 -15.19 7.31 4.04
C THR A 64 -15.17 7.49 2.53
N ARG A 65 -16.32 7.81 1.94
CA ARG A 65 -16.42 8.02 0.48
C ARG A 65 -15.54 9.18 -0.01
N ASP A 66 -15.41 10.22 0.79
CA ASP A 66 -14.62 11.40 0.41
C ASP A 66 -13.12 11.11 0.54
N ASP A 67 -12.71 10.38 1.58
CA ASP A 67 -11.31 9.96 1.76
C ASP A 67 -10.85 8.95 0.69
N LEU A 68 -11.77 8.13 0.17
CA LEU A 68 -11.47 7.23 -0.96
C LEU A 68 -11.03 7.98 -2.21
N LEU A 69 -11.41 9.24 -2.41
CA LEU A 69 -11.00 10.04 -3.58
C LEU A 69 -9.51 10.41 -3.56
N ILE A 70 -8.92 10.44 -2.37
CA ILE A 70 -7.51 10.81 -2.16
C ILE A 70 -6.67 9.62 -1.68
N LEU A 71 -7.28 8.44 -1.50
CA LEU A 71 -6.57 7.25 -1.03
C LEU A 71 -5.47 6.87 -2.03
N GLY A 72 -4.25 6.71 -1.52
CA GLY A 72 -3.06 6.37 -2.33
C GLY A 72 -2.36 7.58 -2.94
N GLU A 73 -2.89 8.79 -2.78
CA GLU A 73 -2.17 10.00 -3.12
C GLU A 73 -1.04 10.26 -2.11
N ARG A 74 0.03 10.89 -2.61
CA ARG A 74 1.18 11.26 -1.79
C ARG A 74 0.96 12.65 -1.19
N TYR A 75 1.14 12.78 0.12
CA TYR A 75 1.28 14.07 0.82
C TYR A 75 2.46 14.92 0.28
#